data_AF-A0A2N5A2R9-F1
#
_entry.id   AF-A0A2N5A2R9-F1
#
_cell.length_a   1.000
_cell.length_b   1.000
_cell.length_c   1.000
_cell.angle_alpha   90.00
_cell.angle_beta   90.00
_cell.angle_gamma   90.00
#
_symmetry.space_group_name_H-M   'P 1'
#
loop_
_entity.id
_entity.type
_entity.pdbx_description
1 polymer ?
#
loop_
_entity_poly.entity_id
_entity_poly.type
_entity_poly.pdbx_seq_one_letter_code
_entity_poly.pdbx_strand_id
1 'polypeptide(L)'
;EEMGWQLPEGDFWQDKKVQRRMASRLDRWASLMRMHGGSQAEMIAGAPEAVRDQFSKRVKLMSPLMKEWKAALKAENAVDFSGLIHQAVNILDKGRFVSPWKHILVDEFQDISPQRASLLAALRRQNSQTTLFAVGDDWQAIYRFSGAQLSLTTAFNHYFGEGDSCALDTT
;
A
#
# COMPACT_ATOMS: atom_id res chain seq x y z
N GLU A 1 -13.78 8.29 -23.76
CA GLU A 1 -13.73 7.06 -24.58
C GLU A 1 -13.54 5.79 -23.76
N GLU A 2 -12.54 5.71 -22.86
CA GLU A 2 -12.20 4.50 -22.07
C GLU A 2 -13.39 3.84 -21.33
N MET A 3 -14.44 4.60 -21.04
CA MET A 3 -15.58 4.18 -20.23
C MET A 3 -16.86 3.89 -21.01
N GLY A 4 -16.96 4.35 -22.26
CA GLY A 4 -18.18 4.24 -23.07
C GLY A 4 -19.46 4.82 -22.42
N TRP A 5 -19.34 5.72 -21.44
CA TRP A 5 -20.50 6.29 -20.77
C TRP A 5 -21.14 7.38 -21.63
N GLN A 6 -22.44 7.23 -21.89
CA GLN A 6 -23.26 8.34 -22.36
C GLN A 6 -23.50 9.27 -21.17
N LEU A 7 -22.88 10.44 -21.21
CA LEU A 7 -23.12 11.49 -20.24
C LEU A 7 -24.26 12.38 -20.74
N PRO A 8 -25.25 12.71 -19.89
CA PRO A 8 -26.29 13.66 -20.27
C PRO A 8 -25.67 15.04 -20.56
N GLU A 9 -26.31 15.82 -21.43
CA GLU A 9 -25.92 17.21 -21.67
C GLU A 9 -26.17 18.08 -20.42
N GLY A 10 -25.31 19.08 -20.20
CA GLY A 10 -25.38 19.99 -19.04
C GLY A 10 -24.63 19.45 -17.81
N ASP A 11 -25.19 19.68 -16.61
CA ASP A 11 -24.57 19.37 -15.32
C ASP A 11 -24.59 17.86 -15.00
N PHE A 12 -23.92 17.05 -15.83
CA PHE A 12 -23.89 15.59 -15.70
C PHE A 12 -23.35 15.11 -14.34
N TRP A 13 -22.59 15.94 -13.63
CA TRP A 13 -22.11 15.64 -12.27
C TRP A 13 -23.23 15.61 -11.22
N GLN A 14 -24.44 16.10 -11.53
CA GLN A 14 -25.62 15.99 -10.67
C GLN A 14 -26.42 14.70 -10.91
N ASP A 15 -26.12 13.94 -11.98
CA ASP A 15 -26.80 12.69 -12.28
C ASP A 15 -26.46 11.61 -11.23
N LYS A 16 -27.47 11.10 -10.51
CA LYS A 16 -27.29 10.10 -9.44
C LYS A 16 -26.69 8.78 -9.94
N LYS A 17 -26.94 8.37 -11.19
CA LYS A 17 -26.35 7.16 -11.77
C LYS A 17 -24.88 7.37 -12.06
N VAL A 18 -24.51 8.53 -12.61
CA VAL A 18 -23.11 8.91 -12.84
C VAL A 18 -22.36 9.01 -11.51
N GLN A 19 -22.93 9.69 -10.52
CA GLN A 19 -22.34 9.82 -9.17
C GLN A 19 -22.11 8.45 -8.52
N ARG A 20 -23.10 7.54 -8.51
CA ARG A 20 -22.93 6.19 -7.93
C ARG A 20 -21.84 5.38 -8.63
N ARG A 21 -21.79 5.44 -9.96
CA ARG A 21 -20.76 4.75 -10.74
C ARG A 21 -19.38 5.34 -10.50
N MET A 22 -19.26 6.67 -10.37
CA MET A 22 -17.99 7.34 -10.04
C MET A 22 -17.55 7.04 -8.61
N ALA A 23 -18.46 7.02 -7.64
CA ALA A 23 -18.15 6.81 -6.24
C ALA A 23 -17.36 5.52 -6.00
N SER A 24 -17.83 4.39 -6.52
CA SER A 24 -17.11 3.09 -6.41
C SER A 24 -15.71 3.13 -7.04
N ARG A 25 -15.53 3.89 -8.13
CA ARG A 25 -14.23 4.04 -8.79
C ARG A 25 -13.30 4.95 -8.00
N LEU A 26 -13.81 6.08 -7.53
CA LEU A 26 -13.06 7.01 -6.68
C LEU A 26 -12.63 6.34 -5.38
N ASP A 27 -13.50 5.52 -4.79
CA ASP A 27 -13.19 4.71 -3.61
C ASP A 27 -12.07 3.69 -3.89
N ARG A 28 -12.15 2.96 -5.02
CA ARG A 28 -11.07 2.05 -5.43
C ARG A 28 -9.75 2.78 -5.65
N TRP A 29 -9.77 3.93 -6.31
CA TRP A 29 -8.59 4.75 -6.54
C TRP A 29 -8.01 5.30 -5.24
N ALA A 30 -8.86 5.83 -4.35
CA ALA A 30 -8.45 6.30 -3.03
C ALA A 30 -7.84 5.16 -2.21
N SER A 31 -8.43 3.97 -2.25
CA SER A 31 -7.90 2.78 -1.58
C SER A 31 -6.53 2.37 -2.11
N LEU A 32 -6.34 2.33 -3.44
CA LEU A 32 -5.03 2.03 -4.02
C LEU A 32 -3.96 3.05 -3.62
N MET A 33 -4.27 4.35 -3.65
CA MET A 33 -3.34 5.38 -3.18
C MET A 33 -3.01 5.25 -1.70
N ARG A 34 -3.99 4.89 -0.87
CA ARG A 34 -3.79 4.66 0.57
C ARG A 34 -2.94 3.42 0.84
N MET A 35 -3.01 2.39 0.00
CA MET A 35 -2.28 1.13 0.15
C MET A 35 -0.84 1.16 -0.36
N HIS A 36 -0.54 1.99 -1.36
CA HIS A 36 0.84 2.17 -1.83
C HIS A 36 1.72 2.76 -0.73
N GLY A 37 1.17 3.68 0.07
CA GLY A 37 1.95 4.45 1.04
C GLY A 37 2.89 5.47 0.39
N GLY A 38 3.55 6.28 1.22
CA GLY A 38 4.40 7.39 0.77
C GLY A 38 3.62 8.64 0.33
N SER A 39 4.36 9.61 -0.20
CA SER A 39 3.87 10.87 -0.72
C SER A 39 3.36 10.73 -2.16
N GLN A 40 2.45 11.64 -2.57
CA GLN A 40 2.02 11.73 -3.97
C GLN A 40 3.19 11.92 -4.94
N ALA A 41 4.26 12.60 -4.49
CA ALA A 41 5.46 12.82 -5.28
C ALA A 41 6.22 11.51 -5.54
N GLU A 42 6.41 10.69 -4.51
CA GLU A 42 7.06 9.37 -4.63
C GLU A 42 6.26 8.43 -5.53
N MET A 43 4.93 8.42 -5.38
CA MET A 43 4.05 7.66 -6.28
C MET A 43 4.22 8.05 -7.74
N ILE A 44 4.27 9.36 -8.03
CA ILE A 44 4.44 9.85 -9.41
C ILE A 44 5.84 9.51 -9.93
N ALA A 45 6.88 9.63 -9.11
CA ALA A 45 8.24 9.29 -9.49
C ALA A 45 8.40 7.80 -9.84
N GLY A 46 7.72 6.92 -9.11
CA GLY A 46 7.71 5.47 -9.35
C GLY A 46 6.92 5.02 -10.59
N ALA A 47 6.13 5.90 -11.22
CA ALA A 47 5.37 5.54 -12.41
C ALA A 47 6.28 5.40 -13.66
N PRO A 48 5.99 4.44 -14.56
CA PRO A 48 6.71 4.29 -15.82
C PRO A 48 6.68 5.60 -16.63
N GLU A 49 7.80 5.94 -17.25
CA GLU A 49 7.97 7.24 -17.92
C GLU A 49 6.90 7.51 -18.97
N ALA A 50 6.54 6.50 -19.76
CA ALA A 50 5.51 6.58 -20.79
C ALA A 50 4.12 7.02 -20.28
N VAL A 51 3.79 6.77 -19.01
CA VAL A 51 2.48 7.09 -18.41
C VAL A 51 2.55 8.13 -17.30
N ARG A 52 3.75 8.60 -16.95
CA ARG A 52 3.99 9.45 -15.76
C ARG A 52 3.21 10.76 -15.80
N ASP A 53 3.15 11.43 -16.95
CA ASP A 53 2.41 12.69 -17.10
C ASP A 53 0.91 12.49 -16.87
N GLN A 54 0.32 11.49 -17.53
CA GLN A 54 -1.10 11.17 -17.37
C GLN A 54 -1.41 10.73 -15.94
N PHE A 55 -0.55 9.92 -15.33
CA PHE A 55 -0.68 9.49 -13.95
C PHE A 55 -0.62 10.68 -12.97
N SER A 56 0.33 11.61 -13.15
CA SER A 56 0.44 12.84 -12.36
C SER A 56 -0.84 13.67 -12.40
N LYS A 57 -1.44 13.85 -13.59
CA LYS A 57 -2.73 14.54 -13.73
C LYS A 57 -3.84 13.84 -12.95
N ARG A 58 -3.91 12.50 -13.02
CA ARG A 58 -4.89 11.69 -12.28
C ARG A 58 -4.70 11.80 -10.76
N VAL A 59 -3.46 11.73 -10.26
CA VAL A 59 -3.14 11.90 -8.83
C VAL A 59 -3.54 13.30 -8.35
N LYS A 60 -3.27 14.34 -9.13
CA LYS A 60 -3.68 15.73 -8.80
C LYS A 60 -5.19 15.86 -8.68
N LEU A 61 -5.96 15.26 -9.59
CA LEU A 61 -7.43 15.26 -9.53
C LEU A 61 -7.98 14.60 -8.26
N MET A 62 -7.26 13.62 -7.70
CA MET A 62 -7.67 12.94 -6.48
C MET A 62 -7.24 13.66 -5.20
N SER A 63 -6.37 14.67 -5.29
CA SER A 63 -5.82 15.37 -4.13
C SER A 63 -6.89 16.01 -3.22
N PRO A 64 -7.95 16.67 -3.76
CA PRO A 64 -9.04 17.19 -2.93
C PRO A 64 -9.76 16.08 -2.15
N LEU A 65 -10.06 14.95 -2.80
CA LEU A 65 -10.71 13.81 -2.14
C LEU A 65 -9.85 13.26 -0.99
N MET A 66 -8.54 13.13 -1.21
CA MET A 66 -7.62 12.68 -0.16
C MET A 66 -7.50 13.66 1.01
N LYS A 67 -7.61 14.96 0.72
CA LYS A 67 -7.63 16.00 1.76
C LYS A 67 -8.87 15.89 2.62
N GLU A 68 -10.05 15.80 1.99
CA GLU A 68 -11.33 15.68 2.71
C GLU A 68 -11.41 14.36 3.49
N TRP A 69 -10.94 13.25 2.93
CA TRP A 69 -10.84 11.96 3.63
C TRP A 69 -10.02 12.07 4.92
N LYS A 70 -8.82 12.67 4.84
CA LYS A 70 -7.98 12.88 6.02
C LYS A 70 -8.63 13.83 7.05
N ALA A 71 -9.35 14.84 6.58
CA ALA A 71 -10.08 15.75 7.45
C ALA A 71 -11.22 15.03 8.19
N ALA A 72 -11.98 14.17 7.50
CA ALA A 72 -13.02 13.34 8.10
C ALA A 72 -12.47 12.40 9.17
N LEU A 73 -11.41 11.64 8.85
CA LEU A 73 -10.73 10.78 9.84
C LEU A 73 -10.28 11.58 11.07
N LYS A 74 -9.72 12.77 10.87
CA LYS A 74 -9.29 13.64 11.98
C LYS A 74 -10.48 14.14 12.82
N ALA A 75 -11.58 14.52 12.18
CA ALA A 75 -12.78 14.99 12.87
C ALA A 75 -13.39 13.88 13.76
N GLU A 76 -13.30 12.63 13.33
CA GLU A 76 -13.75 11.45 14.08
C GLU A 76 -12.70 10.93 15.07
N ASN A 77 -11.52 11.54 15.13
CA ASN A 77 -10.37 11.03 15.88
C ASN A 77 -10.05 9.55 15.53
N ALA A 78 -10.21 9.21 14.25
CA ALA A 78 -10.06 7.86 13.72
C ALA A 78 -8.77 7.72 12.91
N VAL A 79 -8.29 6.47 12.82
CA VAL A 79 -7.17 6.07 11.97
C VAL A 79 -7.59 4.83 11.20
N ASP A 80 -7.37 4.84 9.89
CA ASP A 80 -7.64 3.67 9.04
C ASP A 80 -6.50 2.64 9.13
N PHE A 81 -6.74 1.42 8.60
CA PHE A 81 -5.77 0.32 8.70
C PHE A 81 -4.38 0.67 8.14
N SER A 82 -4.31 1.31 6.97
CA SER A 82 -3.04 1.77 6.39
C SER A 82 -2.39 2.88 7.24
N GLY A 83 -3.20 3.77 7.81
CA GLY A 83 -2.76 4.81 8.73
C GLY A 83 -2.10 4.25 9.99
N LEU A 84 -2.61 3.15 10.55
CA LEU A 84 -2.01 2.48 11.72
C LEU A 84 -0.59 2.01 11.41
N ILE A 85 -0.38 1.36 10.26
CA ILE A 85 0.93 0.86 9.83
C ILE A 85 1.89 2.04 9.61
N HIS A 86 1.45 3.09 8.90
CA HIS A 86 2.28 4.28 8.69
C HIS A 86 2.66 4.98 9.99
N GLN A 87 1.75 5.07 10.95
CA GLN A 87 2.05 5.66 12.26
C GLN A 87 3.06 4.81 13.03
N ALA A 88 2.93 3.49 13.00
CA ALA A 88 3.90 2.58 13.61
C ALA A 88 5.30 2.76 13.02
N VAL A 89 5.42 2.78 11.69
CA VAL A 89 6.69 3.05 10.99
C VAL A 89 7.27 4.40 11.42
N ASN A 90 6.47 5.46 11.43
CA ASN A 90 6.91 6.80 11.86
C ASN A 90 7.39 6.85 13.32
N ILE A 91 6.78 6.08 14.22
CA ILE A 91 7.20 5.99 15.63
C ILE A 91 8.55 5.28 15.73
N LEU A 92 8.74 4.19 14.97
CA LEU A 92 9.99 3.43 14.90
C LEU A 92 11.14 4.28 14.34
N ASP A 93 10.91 4.97 13.22
CA ASP A 93 11.92 5.81 12.56
C ASP A 93 12.33 7.01 13.41
N LYS A 94 11.42 7.53 14.25
CA LYS A 94 11.72 8.62 15.20
C LYS A 94 12.38 8.12 16.49
N GLY A 95 12.67 6.83 16.63
CA GLY A 95 13.23 6.24 17.85
C GLY A 95 12.33 6.37 19.07
N ARG A 96 11.02 6.60 18.88
CA ARG A 96 10.03 6.75 19.98
C ARG A 96 9.56 5.42 20.55
N PHE A 97 9.88 4.34 19.86
CA PHE A 97 9.71 2.97 20.32
C PHE A 97 10.99 2.22 19.97
N VAL A 98 11.50 1.41 20.89
CA VAL A 98 12.63 0.51 20.64
C VAL A 98 12.10 -0.90 20.71
N SER A 99 12.19 -1.62 19.60
CA SER A 99 11.70 -2.99 19.51
C SER A 99 12.47 -3.91 20.45
N PRO A 100 11.78 -4.59 21.39
CA PRO A 100 12.41 -5.60 22.24
C PRO A 100 12.56 -6.96 21.55
N TRP A 101 12.06 -7.10 20.32
CA TRP A 101 11.94 -8.39 19.64
C TRP A 101 13.23 -8.75 18.90
N LYS A 102 13.81 -9.89 19.29
CA LYS A 102 15.00 -10.47 18.64
C LYS A 102 14.65 -11.37 17.45
N HIS A 103 13.45 -11.92 17.45
CA HIS A 103 12.96 -12.85 16.43
C HIS A 103 11.59 -12.38 15.97
N ILE A 104 11.45 -12.15 14.67
CA ILE A 104 10.19 -11.78 14.02
C ILE A 104 9.82 -12.93 13.09
N LEU A 105 8.65 -13.51 13.29
CA LEU A 105 8.12 -14.59 12.46
C LEU A 105 6.95 -14.03 11.66
N VAL A 106 6.97 -14.24 10.35
CA VAL A 106 5.94 -13.77 9.43
C VAL A 106 5.35 -14.98 8.72
N ASP A 107 4.10 -15.24 8.98
CA ASP A 107 3.32 -16.24 8.25
C ASP A 107 2.68 -15.58 7.02
N GLU A 108 2.25 -16.39 6.06
CA GLU A 108 1.57 -15.96 4.83
C GLU A 108 2.31 -14.83 4.10
N PHE A 109 3.64 -14.94 3.99
CA PHE A 109 4.50 -13.91 3.44
C PHE A 109 4.15 -13.55 1.99
N GLN A 110 3.53 -14.48 1.24
CA GLN A 110 3.04 -14.25 -0.11
C GLN A 110 2.02 -13.10 -0.21
N ASP A 111 1.32 -12.80 0.88
CA ASP A 111 0.29 -11.74 0.95
C ASP A 111 0.84 -10.40 1.50
N ILE A 112 2.16 -10.25 1.56
CA ILE A 112 2.78 -9.05 2.11
C ILE A 112 2.56 -7.81 1.21
N SER A 113 2.08 -6.71 1.83
CA SER A 113 1.98 -5.40 1.18
C SER A 113 3.24 -4.55 1.41
N PRO A 114 3.52 -3.55 0.53
CA PRO A 114 4.66 -2.64 0.71
C PRO A 114 4.72 -1.95 2.07
N GLN A 115 3.56 -1.65 2.65
CA GLN A 115 3.45 -1.01 3.96
C GLN A 115 3.87 -1.96 5.09
N ARG A 116 3.44 -3.23 5.03
CA ARG A 116 3.83 -4.26 6.00
C ARG A 116 5.32 -4.57 5.87
N ALA A 117 5.85 -4.66 4.65
CA ALA A 117 7.28 -4.83 4.41
C ALA A 117 8.09 -3.67 4.99
N SER A 118 7.64 -2.42 4.80
CA SER A 118 8.26 -1.23 5.40
C SER A 118 8.27 -1.28 6.93
N LEU A 119 7.21 -1.80 7.55
CA LEU A 119 7.15 -1.99 9.01
C LEU A 119 8.17 -3.03 9.49
N LEU A 120 8.27 -4.17 8.82
CA LEU A 120 9.27 -5.20 9.14
C LEU A 120 10.70 -4.66 8.99
N ALA A 121 10.96 -3.91 7.92
CA ALA A 121 12.26 -3.28 7.69
C ALA A 121 12.59 -2.23 8.77
N ALA A 122 11.61 -1.41 9.17
CA ALA A 122 11.77 -0.45 10.26
C ALA A 122 12.08 -1.12 11.60
N LEU A 123 11.38 -2.22 11.93
CA LEU A 123 11.65 -3.00 13.14
C LEU A 123 13.07 -3.57 13.15
N ARG A 124 13.52 -4.17 12.04
CA ARG A 124 14.87 -4.73 11.95
C ARG A 124 15.98 -3.68 11.99
N ARG A 125 15.76 -2.50 11.43
CA ARG A 125 16.74 -1.40 11.48
C ARG A 125 17.08 -0.95 12.90
N GLN A 126 16.22 -1.21 13.89
CA GLN A 126 16.46 -0.82 15.28
C GLN A 126 17.49 -1.70 16.00
N ASN A 127 17.70 -2.93 15.54
CA ASN A 127 18.64 -3.85 16.14
C ASN A 127 19.19 -4.84 15.10
N SER A 128 20.50 -4.78 14.85
CA SER A 128 21.19 -5.66 13.89
C SER A 128 21.14 -7.14 14.27
N GLN A 129 20.83 -7.46 15.53
CA GLN A 129 20.65 -8.83 16.01
C GLN A 129 19.22 -9.36 15.79
N THR A 130 18.29 -8.53 15.28
CA THR A 130 16.93 -8.96 14.99
C THR A 130 16.88 -9.82 13.74
N THR A 131 16.50 -11.08 13.94
CA THR A 131 16.28 -12.07 12.89
C THR A 131 14.83 -12.02 12.40
N LEU A 132 14.64 -12.27 11.12
CA LEU A 132 13.34 -12.35 10.47
C LEU A 132 13.23 -13.71 9.79
N PHE A 133 12.16 -14.42 10.13
CA PHE A 133 11.79 -15.70 9.53
C PHE A 133 10.44 -15.51 8.86
N ALA A 134 10.31 -15.94 7.61
CA ALA A 134 9.09 -15.80 6.85
C ALA A 134 8.74 -17.14 6.18
N VAL A 135 7.45 -17.47 6.20
CA VAL A 135 6.88 -18.63 5.51
C VAL A 135 5.83 -18.13 4.54
N GLY A 136 5.76 -18.72 3.35
CA GLY A 136 4.70 -18.41 2.39
C GLY A 136 4.65 -19.43 1.25
N ASP A 137 3.54 -19.40 0.52
CA ASP A 137 3.27 -20.27 -0.63
C ASP A 137 2.89 -19.45 -1.87
N ASP A 138 3.74 -19.53 -2.90
CA ASP A 138 3.55 -18.83 -4.16
C ASP A 138 2.27 -19.27 -4.92
N TRP A 139 1.83 -20.52 -4.75
CA TRP A 139 0.60 -21.03 -5.38
C TRP A 139 -0.66 -20.49 -4.72
N GLN A 140 -0.57 -20.04 -3.46
CA GLN A 140 -1.66 -19.44 -2.69
C GLN A 140 -1.68 -17.92 -2.74
N ALA A 141 -0.79 -17.28 -3.51
CA ALA A 141 -0.76 -15.83 -3.71
C ALA A 141 -1.94 -15.32 -4.59
N ILE A 142 -3.18 -15.55 -4.15
CA ILE A 142 -4.43 -15.15 -4.82
C ILE A 142 -4.76 -13.67 -4.60
N TYR A 143 -4.09 -12.98 -3.68
CA TYR A 143 -4.29 -11.57 -3.34
C TYR A 143 -3.53 -10.55 -4.22
N ARG A 144 -3.19 -10.93 -5.46
CA ARG A 144 -2.57 -10.03 -6.47
C ARG A 144 -3.33 -8.71 -6.70
N PHE A 145 -4.64 -8.68 -6.38
CA PHE A 145 -5.48 -7.49 -6.55
C PHE A 145 -5.48 -6.52 -5.35
N SER A 146 -4.96 -6.90 -4.18
CA SER A 146 -4.92 -6.06 -2.97
C SER A 146 -3.53 -5.46 -2.72
N GLY A 147 -2.76 -5.16 -3.78
CA GLY A 147 -1.49 -4.44 -3.64
C GLY A 147 -0.35 -5.23 -3.01
N ALA A 148 -0.46 -6.57 -2.90
CA ALA A 148 0.70 -7.42 -2.68
C ALA A 148 1.59 -7.33 -3.93
N GLN A 149 2.85 -6.92 -3.74
CA GLN A 149 3.78 -6.75 -4.86
C GLN A 149 4.60 -8.03 -4.98
N LEU A 150 4.44 -8.77 -6.08
CA LEU A 150 5.15 -10.03 -6.32
C LEU A 150 6.68 -9.89 -6.17
N SER A 151 7.22 -8.69 -6.43
CA SER A 151 8.65 -8.43 -6.22
C SER A 151 9.08 -8.52 -4.75
N LEU A 152 8.19 -8.26 -3.79
CA LEU A 152 8.50 -8.36 -2.36
C LEU A 152 8.66 -9.82 -1.91
N THR A 153 7.86 -10.72 -2.51
CA THR A 153 7.90 -12.15 -2.18
C THR A 153 9.08 -12.82 -2.85
N THR A 154 9.33 -12.52 -4.13
CA THR A 154 10.45 -13.12 -4.89
C THR A 154 11.82 -12.51 -4.58
N ALA A 155 11.88 -11.31 -3.97
CA ALA A 155 13.13 -10.63 -3.67
C ALA A 155 13.33 -10.41 -2.16
N PHE A 156 12.96 -11.38 -1.32
CA PHE A 156 13.12 -11.31 0.14
C PHE A 156 14.52 -10.80 0.54
N ASN A 157 15.58 -11.37 -0.03
CA ASN A 157 16.96 -10.99 0.29
C ASN A 157 17.32 -9.56 -0.13
N HIS A 158 16.66 -9.01 -1.14
CA HIS A 158 16.84 -7.61 -1.54
C HIS A 158 16.29 -6.65 -0.47
N TYR A 159 15.13 -6.98 0.11
CA TYR A 159 14.45 -6.11 1.08
C TYR A 159 14.90 -6.34 2.53
N PHE A 160 15.29 -7.57 2.86
CA PHE A 160 15.62 -7.99 4.23
C PHE A 160 17.06 -8.51 4.37
N GLY A 161 17.93 -8.31 3.38
CA GLY A 161 19.33 -8.70 3.45
C GLY A 161 19.55 -10.20 3.31
N GLU A 162 20.80 -10.64 3.45
CA GLU A 162 21.15 -12.05 3.25
C GLU A 162 20.48 -12.98 4.26
N GLY A 163 20.15 -14.19 3.79
CA GLY A 163 19.53 -15.25 4.56
C GLY A 163 19.40 -16.52 3.73
N ASP A 164 19.02 -17.60 4.41
CA ASP A 164 18.78 -18.90 3.79
C ASP A 164 17.33 -19.02 3.31
N SER A 165 17.14 -19.76 2.22
CA SER A 165 15.83 -20.15 1.71
C SER A 165 15.74 -21.67 1.69
N CYS A 166 14.64 -22.21 2.21
CA CYS A 166 14.38 -23.64 2.23
C CYS A 166 13.00 -23.90 1.61
N ALA A 167 12.98 -24.67 0.53
CA ALA A 167 11.73 -25.14 -0.06
C ALA A 167 11.27 -26.40 0.68
N LEU A 168 10.00 -26.43 1.08
CA LEU A 168 9.37 -27.61 1.67
C LEU A 168 8.63 -28.34 0.55
N ASP A 169 9.27 -29.36 -0.04
CA ASP A 169 8.81 -30.07 -1.23
C ASP A 169 8.26 -31.49 -0.94
N THR A 170 8.22 -31.86 0.33
CA THR A 170 7.77 -33.19 0.79
C THR A 170 6.41 -33.09 1.47
N THR A 171 5.40 -33.81 0.94
CA THR A 171 4.07 -34.02 1.54
C THR A 171 4.00 -35.27 2.38
#